data_AF-W0F3C0-F1
#
_entry.id   AF-W0F3C0-F1
#
_cell.length_a   1.000
_cell.length_b   1.000
_cell.length_c   1.000
_cell.angle_alpha   90.00
_cell.angle_beta   90.00
_cell.angle_gamma   90.00
#
_symmetry.space_group_name_H-M   'P 1'
#
loop_
_entity.id
_entity.type
_entity.pdbx_description
1 polymer ?
#
loop_
_entity_poly.entity_id
_entity_poly.type
_entity_poly.pdbx_seq_one_letter_code
_entity_poly.pdbx_strand_id
1 'polypeptide(L)'
;MVYIAILQTNEMIDTNYYEKELAYQSIIDAKQRLHAIGSSVTIVETADSLRVLFPPALSGDINKGTISFLKLSDSKSDRNISLDHTKVAVHALPVKGMQKGWYKVRVQWVNKGLTYYQEESFLVH
;
A
#
# COMPACT_ATOMS: atom_id res chain seq x y z
N MET A 1 11.93 30.61 -0.32
CA MET A 1 12.80 29.81 -1.22
C MET A 1 12.33 28.37 -1.16
N VAL A 2 11.85 27.86 -2.31
CA VAL A 2 11.62 26.47 -2.76
C VAL A 2 10.76 25.55 -1.85
N TYR A 3 9.45 25.39 -2.12
CA TYR A 3 8.78 24.44 -3.04
C TYR A 3 8.86 22.96 -2.61
N ILE A 4 7.77 22.46 -2.02
CA ILE A 4 7.30 21.09 -2.26
C ILE A 4 5.78 21.19 -2.46
N ALA A 5 5.34 21.04 -3.70
CA ALA A 5 3.94 20.84 -4.02
C ALA A 5 3.53 19.47 -3.48
N ILE A 6 2.73 19.47 -2.42
CA ILE A 6 2.04 18.29 -1.91
C ILE A 6 1.01 17.95 -2.99
N LEU A 7 1.32 16.97 -3.83
CA LEU A 7 0.34 16.42 -4.75
C LEU A 7 -0.76 15.78 -3.90
N GLN A 8 -1.87 16.50 -3.84
CA GLN A 8 -3.13 16.08 -3.27
C GLN A 8 -3.57 14.78 -3.93
N THR A 9 -3.79 13.73 -3.15
CA THR A 9 -4.88 12.80 -3.43
C THR A 9 -5.51 12.42 -2.11
N ASN A 10 -6.66 13.05 -1.91
CA ASN A 10 -7.63 12.86 -0.87
C ASN A 10 -8.20 11.44 -1.00
N GLU A 11 -7.60 10.48 -0.30
CA GLU A 11 -8.13 9.13 -0.23
C GLU A 11 -8.82 8.94 1.11
N MET A 12 -10.15 8.91 1.01
CA MET A 12 -11.12 8.74 2.08
C MET A 12 -10.62 7.73 3.10
N ILE A 13 -10.46 8.19 4.34
CA ILE A 13 -10.27 7.34 5.51
C ILE A 13 -11.53 6.47 5.60
N ASP A 14 -11.45 5.28 5.01
CA ASP A 14 -12.48 4.26 5.10
C ASP A 14 -12.60 3.87 6.58
N THR A 15 -13.60 4.46 7.23
CA THR A 15 -13.75 4.61 8.68
C THR A 15 -14.22 3.30 9.35
N ASN A 16 -14.15 2.17 8.66
CA ASN A 16 -14.94 1.00 9.06
C ASN A 16 -14.27 -0.34 8.75
N TYR A 17 -13.37 -0.83 9.61
CA TYR A 17 -13.02 -2.26 9.64
C TYR A 17 -12.40 -2.73 10.98
N TYR A 18 -13.00 -2.28 12.08
CA TYR A 18 -12.65 -2.51 13.49
C TYR A 18 -12.89 -3.94 13.98
N GLU A 19 -12.13 -4.95 13.58
CA GLU A 19 -12.29 -6.28 14.20
C GLU A 19 -10.97 -7.00 14.48
N LYS A 20 -10.26 -6.54 15.53
CA LYS A 20 -9.48 -7.34 16.51
C LYS A 20 -8.73 -6.40 17.48
N GLU A 21 -9.25 -6.27 18.69
CA GLU A 21 -8.87 -5.25 19.70
C GLU A 21 -7.36 -5.18 20.04
N LEU A 22 -6.58 -6.26 19.89
CA LEU A 22 -5.12 -6.24 20.13
C LEU A 22 -4.29 -5.87 18.90
N ALA A 23 -4.76 -6.16 17.68
CA ALA A 23 -4.02 -5.87 16.44
C ALA A 23 -4.19 -4.40 16.01
N TYR A 24 -5.30 -3.78 16.42
CA TYR A 24 -5.70 -2.45 15.98
C TYR A 24 -4.73 -1.35 16.42
N GLN A 25 -4.23 -1.42 17.66
CA GLN A 25 -3.27 -0.43 18.18
C GLN A 25 -1.97 -0.42 17.36
N SER A 26 -1.50 -1.59 16.90
CA SER A 26 -0.30 -1.69 16.05
C SER A 26 -0.53 -1.10 14.66
N ILE A 27 -1.74 -1.20 14.11
CA ILE A 27 -2.10 -0.60 12.83
C ILE A 27 -2.21 0.92 12.95
N ILE A 28 -2.80 1.43 14.03
CA ILE A 28 -2.86 2.88 14.30
C ILE A 28 -1.45 3.45 14.42
N ASP A 29 -0.60 2.83 15.24
CA ASP A 29 0.79 3.25 15.43
C ASP A 29 1.58 3.19 14.12
N ALA A 30 1.36 2.14 13.32
CA ALA A 30 1.95 2.00 11.99
C ALA A 30 1.51 3.11 11.01
N LYS A 31 0.21 3.44 10.96
CA LYS A 31 -0.32 4.54 10.15
C LYS A 31 0.22 5.89 10.60
N GLN A 32 0.23 6.14 11.92
CA GLN A 32 0.76 7.39 12.49
C GLN A 32 2.26 7.54 12.22
N ARG A 33 3.03 6.45 12.33
CA ARG A 33 4.46 6.45 12.03
C ARG A 33 4.71 6.74 10.55
N LEU A 34 3.96 6.10 9.66
CA LEU A 34 4.05 6.36 8.22
C LEU A 34 3.74 7.83 7.91
N HIS A 35 2.68 8.37 8.50
CA HIS A 35 2.29 9.77 8.39
C HIS A 35 3.36 10.72 8.97
N ALA A 36 3.95 10.39 10.12
CA ALA A 36 5.01 11.19 10.74
C ALA A 36 6.31 11.22 9.93
N ILE A 37 6.61 10.16 9.17
CA ILE A 37 7.74 10.11 8.23
C ILE A 37 7.44 10.92 6.97
N GLY A 38 6.17 11.19 6.65
CA GLY A 38 5.76 11.88 5.43
C GLY A 38 6.08 11.08 4.16
N SER A 39 6.27 9.76 4.30
CA SER A 39 6.51 8.85 3.20
C SER A 39 5.29 7.97 3.00
N SER A 40 4.83 7.85 1.77
CA SER A 40 3.70 6.99 1.39
C SER A 40 4.08 6.11 0.22
N VAL A 41 3.45 4.95 0.15
CA VAL A 41 3.45 4.08 -1.01
C VAL A 41 2.59 4.73 -2.07
N THR A 42 3.08 4.77 -3.32
CA THR A 42 2.34 5.30 -4.45
C THR A 42 1.99 4.17 -5.40
N ILE A 43 0.73 4.09 -5.81
CA ILE A 43 0.27 3.10 -6.78
C ILE A 43 0.08 3.80 -8.12
N VAL A 44 0.73 3.27 -9.15
CA VAL A 44 0.69 3.82 -10.52
C VAL A 44 0.28 2.72 -11.47
N GLU A 45 -0.84 2.93 -12.16
CA GLU A 45 -1.22 2.08 -13.27
C GLU A 45 -0.40 2.42 -14.51
N THR A 46 0.09 1.38 -15.19
CA THR A 46 0.71 1.48 -16.51
C THR A 46 -0.03 0.56 -17.47
N ALA A 47 0.12 0.78 -18.78
CA ALA A 47 -0.64 0.08 -19.82
C ALA A 47 -0.66 -1.46 -19.71
N ASP A 48 0.37 -2.07 -19.11
CA ASP A 48 0.49 -3.53 -18.98
C ASP A 48 0.62 -3.99 -17.51
N SER A 49 0.75 -3.09 -16.53
CA SER A 49 1.05 -3.45 -15.14
C SER A 49 0.70 -2.36 -14.13
N LEU A 50 0.29 -2.76 -12.93
CA LEU A 50 0.11 -1.90 -11.77
C LEU A 50 1.42 -1.88 -10.98
N ARG A 51 2.01 -0.69 -10.80
CA ARG A 51 3.28 -0.52 -10.10
C ARG A 51 3.02 0.07 -8.72
N VAL A 52 3.49 -0.61 -7.70
CA VAL A 52 3.51 -0.13 -6.31
C VAL A 52 4.90 0.36 -6.00
N LEU A 53 5.03 1.66 -5.85
CA LEU A 53 6.28 2.34 -5.53
C LEU A 53 6.35 2.57 -4.02
N PHE A 54 7.27 1.87 -3.38
CA PHE A 54 7.64 2.09 -2.00
C PHE A 54 8.58 3.28 -1.91
N PRO A 55 8.45 4.10 -0.86
CA PRO A 55 9.35 5.21 -0.66
C PRO A 55 10.77 4.70 -0.39
N PRO A 56 11.81 5.32 -0.97
CA PRO A 56 13.20 4.87 -0.84
C PRO A 56 13.68 4.83 0.62
N ALA A 57 13.08 5.65 1.48
CA ALA A 57 13.32 5.66 2.93
C ALA A 57 12.90 4.35 3.62
N LEU A 58 11.93 3.61 3.07
CA LEU A 58 11.34 2.40 3.68
C LEU A 58 11.58 1.13 2.84
N SER A 59 12.17 1.24 1.64
CA SER A 59 12.46 0.10 0.76
C SER A 59 13.85 -0.54 0.96
N GLY A 60 14.72 0.07 1.79
CA GLY A 60 16.11 -0.38 1.95
C GLY A 60 16.28 -1.70 2.72
N ASP A 61 15.37 -2.02 3.63
CA ASP A 61 15.41 -3.20 4.52
C ASP A 61 13.98 -3.62 4.93
N ILE A 62 13.18 -4.08 3.97
CA ILE A 62 11.88 -4.68 4.27
C ILE A 62 12.13 -6.11 4.75
N ASN A 63 12.03 -6.34 6.06
CA ASN A 63 12.15 -7.66 6.66
C ASN A 63 11.01 -8.57 6.21
N LYS A 64 9.77 -8.08 6.35
CA LYS A 64 8.54 -8.79 5.98
C LYS A 64 7.51 -7.80 5.49
N GLY A 65 6.72 -8.17 4.50
CA GLY A 65 5.57 -7.39 4.08
C GLY A 65 4.58 -8.22 3.28
N THR A 66 3.40 -7.67 3.11
CA THR A 66 2.29 -8.24 2.38
C THR A 66 1.57 -7.11 1.67
N ILE A 67 1.43 -7.24 0.35
CA ILE A 67 0.62 -6.38 -0.49
C ILE A 67 -0.61 -7.19 -0.89
N SER A 68 -1.80 -6.69 -0.57
CA SER A 68 -3.08 -7.31 -0.91
C SER A 68 -3.87 -6.38 -1.81
N PHE A 69 -4.13 -6.80 -3.04
CA PHE A 69 -5.02 -6.15 -3.97
C PHE A 69 -6.37 -6.86 -3.90
N LEU A 70 -7.36 -6.17 -3.35
CA LEU A 70 -8.71 -6.68 -3.15
C LEU A 70 -9.64 -5.98 -4.12
N LYS A 71 -10.31 -6.68 -5.02
CA LYS A 71 -11.24 -6.04 -5.94
C LYS A 71 -12.58 -5.80 -5.23
N LEU A 72 -13.05 -4.56 -5.18
CA LEU A 72 -14.31 -4.20 -4.51
C LEU A 72 -15.54 -4.82 -5.18
N SER A 73 -15.48 -5.09 -6.49
CA SER A 73 -16.60 -5.68 -7.22
C SER A 73 -16.63 -7.21 -7.21
N ASP A 74 -15.48 -7.89 -7.04
CA ASP A 74 -15.43 -9.37 -7.09
C ASP A 74 -14.12 -9.93 -6.53
N SER A 75 -14.20 -10.70 -5.43
CA SER A 75 -13.03 -11.25 -4.74
C SER A 75 -12.24 -12.33 -5.51
N LYS A 76 -12.70 -12.81 -6.67
CA LYS A 76 -11.95 -13.83 -7.42
C LYS A 76 -10.69 -13.27 -8.08
N SER A 77 -10.60 -11.96 -8.19
CA SER A 77 -9.43 -11.27 -8.75
C SER A 77 -8.43 -10.81 -7.68
N ASP A 78 -8.63 -11.21 -6.43
CA ASP A 78 -7.78 -10.79 -5.32
C ASP A 78 -6.36 -11.35 -5.48
N ARG A 79 -5.37 -10.49 -5.27
CA ARG A 79 -3.95 -10.85 -5.41
C ARG A 79 -3.20 -10.46 -4.14
N ASN A 80 -2.48 -11.41 -3.58
CA ASN A 80 -1.59 -11.17 -2.45
C ASN A 80 -0.14 -11.40 -2.87
N ILE A 81 0.73 -10.46 -2.53
CA ILE A 81 2.18 -10.52 -2.76
C ILE A 81 2.84 -10.46 -1.40
N SER A 82 3.55 -11.53 -1.02
CA SER A 82 4.41 -11.52 0.16
C SER A 82 5.79 -10.97 -0.21
N LEU A 83 6.28 -10.08 0.65
CA LEU A 83 7.59 -9.43 0.56
C LEU A 83 8.46 -9.99 1.68
N ASP A 84 9.27 -10.99 1.40
CA ASP A 84 10.20 -11.55 2.39
C ASP A 84 11.62 -11.08 2.06
N HIS A 85 12.24 -10.32 2.98
CA HIS A 85 13.61 -9.80 2.84
C HIS A 85 13.88 -9.10 1.49
N THR A 86 12.93 -8.29 1.04
CA THR A 86 12.97 -7.63 -0.26
C THR A 86 13.61 -6.24 -0.15
N LYS A 87 14.49 -5.94 -1.11
CA LYS A 87 15.09 -4.60 -1.30
C LYS A 87 14.54 -3.87 -2.52
N VAL A 88 13.39 -4.32 -3.01
CA VAL A 88 12.79 -3.81 -4.24
C VAL A 88 11.88 -2.66 -3.85
N ALA A 89 12.20 -1.46 -4.35
CA ALA A 89 11.37 -0.27 -4.14
C ALA A 89 10.13 -0.25 -5.04
N VAL A 90 10.07 -1.07 -6.09
CA VAL A 90 8.97 -1.06 -7.07
C VAL A 90 8.47 -2.46 -7.33
N HIS A 91 7.23 -2.74 -6.95
CA HIS A 91 6.56 -4.00 -7.26
C HIS A 91 5.61 -3.81 -8.43
N ALA A 92 5.90 -4.47 -9.56
CA ALA A 92 4.99 -4.51 -10.70
C ALA A 92 4.12 -5.76 -10.62
N LEU A 93 2.81 -5.56 -10.58
CA LEU A 93 1.81 -6.61 -10.73
C LEU A 93 1.24 -6.53 -12.16
N PRO A 94 1.27 -7.62 -12.94
CA PRO A 94 0.67 -7.60 -14.27
C PRO A 94 -0.85 -7.40 -14.17
N VAL A 95 -1.37 -6.36 -14.85
CA VAL A 95 -2.84 -6.17 -14.97
C VAL A 95 -3.44 -7.14 -15.98
N LYS A 96 -2.62 -7.92 -16.68
CA LYS A 96 -3.04 -8.99 -17.59
C LYS A 96 -3.77 -10.09 -16.80
N GLY A 97 -5.08 -9.92 -16.64
CA GLY A 97 -5.95 -10.76 -15.80
C GLY A 97 -6.66 -10.00 -14.67
N MET A 98 -6.31 -8.74 -14.41
CA MET A 98 -7.11 -7.84 -13.59
C MET A 98 -8.24 -7.26 -14.45
N GLN A 99 -9.45 -7.27 -13.90
CA GLN A 99 -10.58 -6.60 -14.53
C GLN A 99 -10.57 -5.13 -14.14
N LYS A 100 -11.02 -4.25 -15.03
CA LYS A 100 -11.21 -2.83 -14.73
C LYS A 100 -12.19 -2.68 -13.56
N GLY A 101 -11.97 -1.67 -12.73
CA GLY A 101 -12.81 -1.38 -11.57
C GLY A 101 -12.04 -0.98 -10.33
N TRP A 102 -12.76 -0.86 -9.22
CA TRP A 102 -12.21 -0.41 -7.96
C TRP A 102 -11.46 -1.52 -7.23
N TYR A 103 -10.23 -1.23 -6.84
CA TYR A 103 -9.38 -2.12 -6.04
C TYR A 103 -8.98 -1.42 -4.75
N LYS A 104 -9.11 -2.14 -3.64
CA LYS A 104 -8.57 -1.77 -2.35
C LYS A 104 -7.19 -2.41 -2.21
N VAL A 105 -6.15 -1.59 -2.26
CA VAL A 105 -4.77 -2.02 -2.10
C VAL A 105 -4.36 -1.83 -0.66
N ARG A 106 -4.00 -2.93 0.01
CA ARG A 106 -3.50 -2.91 1.39
C ARG A 106 -2.04 -3.30 1.38
N VAL A 107 -1.21 -2.45 1.96
CA VAL A 107 0.23 -2.62 2.01
C VAL A 107 0.64 -2.63 3.46
N GLN A 108 1.10 -3.78 3.95
CA GLN A 108 1.62 -3.92 5.31
C GLN A 108 3.05 -4.39 5.23
N TRP A 109 3.98 -3.74 5.90
CA TRP A 109 5.37 -4.19 5.92
C TRP A 109 6.07 -3.79 7.21
N VAL A 110 7.16 -4.50 7.50
CA VAL A 110 8.01 -4.32 8.67
C VAL A 110 9.39 -3.95 8.16
N ASN A 111 9.85 -2.77 8.56
CA ASN A 111 11.18 -2.26 8.22
C ASN A 111 11.91 -1.95 9.52
N LYS A 112 13.10 -2.53 9.71
CA LYS A 112 13.95 -2.33 10.91
C LYS A 112 13.22 -2.52 12.26
N GLY A 113 12.27 -3.46 12.31
CA GLY A 113 11.47 -3.75 13.52
C GLY A 113 10.27 -2.84 13.73
N LEU A 114 10.05 -1.86 12.84
CA LEU A 114 8.86 -1.00 12.86
C LEU A 114 7.86 -1.47 11.82
N THR A 115 6.61 -1.64 12.24
CA THR A 115 5.51 -1.99 11.35
C THR A 115 4.93 -0.74 10.72
N TYR A 116 4.61 -0.85 9.44
CA TYR A 116 4.00 0.15 8.59
C TYR A 116 2.78 -0.45 7.90
N TYR A 117 1.75 0.37 7.77
CA TYR A 117 0.50 -0.03 7.15
C TYR A 117 -0.06 1.14 6.35
N GLN A 118 -0.45 0.87 5.11
CA GLN A 118 -1.16 1.78 4.25
C GLN A 118 -2.28 1.03 3.54
N GLU A 119 -3.42 1.69 3.38
CA GLU A 119 -4.49 1.22 2.51
C GLU A 119 -4.90 2.35 1.59
N GLU A 120 -5.16 2.03 0.34
CA GLU A 120 -5.47 2.98 -0.71
C GLU A 120 -6.52 2.36 -1.66
N SER A 121 -7.46 3.16 -2.14
CA SER A 121 -8.53 2.70 -3.03
C SER A 121 -8.27 3.20 -4.44
N PHE A 122 -7.77 2.31 -5.29
CA PHE A 122 -7.33 2.63 -6.62
C PHE A 122 -8.34 2.15 -7.68
N LEU A 123 -8.70 3.01 -8.63
CA LEU A 123 -9.52 2.66 -9.78
C LEU A 123 -8.63 2.23 -10.95
N VAL A 124 -8.73 0.95 -11.33
CA VAL A 124 -8.04 0.42 -12.51
C VAL A 124 -8.88 0.69 -13.76
N HIS A 125 -8.29 1.34 -14.76
CA HIS A 125 -8.98 1.87 -15.94
C HIS A 125 -8.98 0.96 -17.18
#